data_AF-A0A3B9FJ10-F1
#
_entry.id   AF-A0A3B9FJ10-F1
#
_cell.length_a   1.000
_cell.length_b   1.000
_cell.length_c   1.000
_cell.angle_alpha   90.00
_cell.angle_beta   90.00
_cell.angle_gamma   90.00
#
_symmetry.space_group_name_H-M   'P 1'
#
loop_
_entity.id
_entity.type
_entity.pdbx_description
1 polymer ?
#
loop_
_entity_poly.entity_id
_entity_poly.type
_entity_poly.pdbx_seq_one_letter_code
_entity_poly.pdbx_strand_id
1 'polypeptide(L)' 'SRYIMLNSPIDSLDAIKAVLPGSQSPTVMPLQGRDDMVAVHAVCEEGVFWDTMEDLKANGANSILVVPIEKMLD' A
#
# COMPACT_ATOMS: atom_id res chain seq x y z
N SER A 1 8.59 4.59 -10.92
CA SER A 1 7.53 3.78 -10.29
C SER A 1 8.08 2.81 -9.25
N ARG A 2 7.32 2.56 -8.19
CA ARG A 2 7.60 1.57 -7.14
C ARG A 2 6.37 0.70 -6.94
N TYR A 3 6.60 -0.56 -6.64
CA TYR A 3 5.56 -1.47 -6.20
C TYR A 3 5.56 -1.54 -4.68
N ILE A 4 4.41 -1.28 -4.06
CA ILE A 4 4.23 -1.35 -2.62
C ILE A 4 3.34 -2.55 -2.29
N MET A 5 3.75 -3.31 -1.29
CA MET A 5 2.91 -4.27 -0.57
C MET A 5 2.86 -3.90 0.90
N LEU A 6 1.67 -3.93 1.49
CA LEU A 6 1.49 -3.72 2.92
C LEU A 6 0.24 -4.46 3.40
N ASN A 7 0.17 -4.67 4.71
CA ASN A 7 -1.08 -5.05 5.37
C ASN A 7 -1.74 -3.79 5.95
N SER A 8 -3.06 -3.68 5.84
CA SER A 8 -3.86 -2.59 6.38
C SER A 8 -5.03 -3.14 7.19
N PRO A 9 -5.41 -2.48 8.30
CA PRO A 9 -6.74 -2.61 8.87
C PRO A 9 -7.82 -2.29 7.82
N ILE A 10 -8.94 -3.01 7.86
CA ILE A 10 -10.04 -2.79 6.91
C ILE A 10 -10.65 -1.39 7.07
N ASP A 11 -10.79 -0.92 8.31
CA ASP A 11 -11.34 0.39 8.66
C ASP A 11 -10.41 1.56 8.27
N SER A 12 -9.10 1.32 8.17
CA SER A 12 -8.12 2.30 7.70
C SER A 12 -7.94 2.36 6.18
N LEU A 13 -8.62 1.50 5.39
CA LEU A 13 -8.34 1.35 3.96
C LEU A 13 -8.45 2.66 3.16
N ASP A 14 -9.42 3.52 3.46
CA ASP A 14 -9.60 4.77 2.74
C ASP A 14 -8.49 5.77 3.05
N ALA A 15 -8.03 5.82 4.30
CA ALA A 15 -6.86 6.62 4.68
C ALA A 15 -5.58 6.10 4.02
N ILE A 16 -5.38 4.78 3.99
CA ILE A 16 -4.25 4.16 3.29
C ILE A 16 -4.26 4.48 1.79
N LYS A 17 -5.41 4.39 1.13
CA LYS A 17 -5.55 4.75 -0.30
C LYS A 17 -5.22 6.22 -0.55
N ALA A 18 -5.63 7.12 0.34
CA ALA A 18 -5.34 8.54 0.22
C ALA A 18 -3.83 8.86 0.34
N VAL A 19 -3.08 8.05 1.08
CA VAL A 19 -1.63 8.20 1.26
C VAL A 19 -0.84 7.64 0.06
N LEU A 20 -1.36 6.64 -0.66
CA LEU A 20 -0.66 5.97 -1.77
C LEU A 20 -0.69 6.84 -3.06
N PRO A 21 0.44 7.47 -3.45
CA PRO A 21 0.45 8.39 -4.57
C PRO A 21 0.31 7.66 -5.91
N GLY A 22 -0.56 8.16 -6.79
CA GLY A 22 -0.71 7.66 -8.16
C GLY A 22 -1.31 6.25 -8.29
N SER A 23 -1.74 5.62 -7.18
CA SER A 23 -2.43 4.33 -7.25
C SER A 23 -3.89 4.57 -7.65
N GLN A 24 -4.22 4.42 -8.94
CA GLN A 24 -5.60 4.62 -9.41
C GLN A 24 -6.60 3.64 -8.79
N SER A 25 -6.16 2.41 -8.50
CA SER A 25 -6.92 1.43 -7.75
C SER A 25 -5.98 0.32 -7.23
N PRO A 26 -5.61 0.32 -5.94
CA PRO A 26 -4.79 -0.76 -5.40
C PRO A 26 -5.58 -2.08 -5.38
N THR A 27 -4.86 -3.19 -5.52
CA THR A 27 -5.43 -4.53 -5.30
C THR A 27 -5.54 -4.76 -3.80
N VAL A 28 -6.73 -5.15 -3.33
CA VAL A 28 -7.01 -5.43 -1.92
C VAL A 28 -7.46 -6.88 -1.77
N MET A 29 -6.81 -7.62 -0.87
CA MET A 29 -7.08 -9.05 -0.66
C MET A 29 -7.23 -9.36 0.84
N PRO A 30 -8.22 -10.17 1.27
CA PRO A 30 -8.31 -10.64 2.66
C PRO A 30 -7.07 -11.42 3.09
N LEU A 31 -6.61 -11.19 4.32
CA LEU A 31 -5.57 -12.02 4.92
C LEU A 31 -6.19 -13.32 5.47
N GLN A 32 -5.56 -14.46 5.17
CA GLN A 32 -6.05 -15.74 5.66
C GLN A 32 -6.07 -15.78 7.19
N GLY A 33 -7.22 -16.17 7.77
CA GLY A 33 -7.39 -16.28 9.22
C GLY A 33 -7.52 -14.94 9.94
N ARG A 34 -7.71 -13.84 9.22
CA ARG A 34 -7.98 -12.51 9.78
C ARG A 34 -9.19 -11.88 9.11
N ASP A 35 -10.09 -11.34 9.93
CA ASP A 35 -11.28 -10.60 9.51
C ASP A 35 -11.12 -9.08 9.66
N ASP A 36 -10.03 -8.64 10.30
CA ASP A 36 -9.72 -7.25 10.60
C ASP A 36 -8.71 -6.60 9.64
N MET A 37 -8.04 -7.42 8.81
CA MET A 37 -6.88 -6.99 8.01
C MET A 37 -6.94 -7.48 6.56
N VAL A 38 -6.36 -6.69 5.67
CA VAL A 38 -6.19 -6.99 4.24
C VAL A 38 -4.77 -6.71 3.79
N ALA A 39 -4.32 -7.43 2.75
CA ALA A 39 -3.14 -7.06 1.97
C ALA A 39 -3.53 -6.02 0.92
N VAL A 40 -2.69 -4.99 0.75
CA VAL A 40 -2.85 -3.93 -0.24
C VAL A 40 -1.61 -3.91 -1.12
N HIS A 41 -1.83 -4.04 -2.43
CA HIS A 41 -0.78 -4.03 -3.44
C HIS A 41 -1.02 -2.85 -4.40
N ALA A 42 -0.01 -2.00 -4.59
CA ALA A 42 -0.14 -0.77 -5.37
C ALA A 42 1.10 -0.52 -6.22
N VAL A 43 0.89 -0.02 -7.44
CA VAL A 43 1.95 0.65 -8.21
C VAL A 43 1.81 2.15 -7.96
N CYS A 44 2.92 2.77 -7.56
CA CYS A 44 3.03 4.21 -7.37
C CYS A 44 4.01 4.78 -8.40
N GLU A 45 3.52 5.66 -9.27
CA GLU A 45 4.31 6.22 -10.39
C GLU A 45 5.43 7.15 -9.89
N GLU A 46 5.18 7.89 -8.80
CA GLU A 46 6.12 8.79 -8.15
C GLU A 46 6.25 8.55 -6.63
N GLY A 47 7.37 8.98 -6.05
CA GLY A 47 7.35 9.60 -4.72
C GLY A 47 7.02 8.78 -3.48
N VAL A 48 7.20 7.46 -3.46
CA VAL A 48 7.15 6.71 -2.18
C VAL A 48 8.39 7.04 -1.37
N PHE A 49 8.31 8.04 -0.50
CA PHE A 49 9.43 8.48 0.33
C PHE A 49 9.26 7.97 1.77
N TRP A 50 10.24 8.30 2.62
CA TRP A 50 10.22 7.94 4.04
C TRP A 50 8.92 8.41 4.72
N ASP A 51 8.51 9.67 4.47
CA ASP A 51 7.30 10.25 5.05
C ASP A 51 6.04 9.48 4.68
N THR A 52 5.92 9.02 3.43
CA THR A 52 4.80 8.14 3.00
C THR A 52 4.76 6.85 3.81
N MET A 53 5.92 6.26 4.12
CA MET A 53 5.98 5.04 4.94
C MET A 53 5.60 5.31 6.40
N GLU A 54 5.98 6.46 6.94
CA GLU A 54 5.58 6.89 8.28
C GLU A 54 4.06 7.13 8.35
N ASP A 55 3.48 7.80 7.36
CA ASP A 55 2.03 8.04 7.28
C ASP A 55 1.25 6.73 7.16
N LEU A 56 1.70 5.81 6.31
CA LEU A 56 1.09 4.47 6.21
C LEU A 56 1.11 3.76 7.57
N LYS A 57 2.26 3.78 8.26
CA LYS A 57 2.41 3.17 9.58
C LYS A 57 1.53 3.86 10.63
N ALA A 58 1.41 5.19 10.60
CA ALA A 58 0.56 5.96 11.50
C ALA A 58 -0.94 5.63 11.31
N ASN A 59 -1.33 5.25 10.09
CA ASN A 59 -2.69 4.76 9.77
C ASN A 59 -2.89 3.26 10.05
N GLY A 60 -1.93 2.60 10.70
CA GLY A 60 -2.04 1.21 11.13
C GLY A 60 -1.47 0.18 10.15
N ALA A 61 -0.87 0.62 9.03
CA ALA A 61 -0.23 -0.31 8.11
C ALA A 61 0.98 -1.01 8.76
N ASN A 62 1.20 -2.27 8.38
CA ASN A 62 2.38 -3.04 8.76
C ASN A 62 2.88 -3.91 7.61
N SER A 63 4.03 -4.54 7.81
CA SER A 63 4.70 -5.38 6.79
C SER A 63 4.86 -4.66 5.45
N ILE A 64 5.19 -3.37 5.51
CA ILE A 64 5.35 -2.50 4.34
C ILE A 64 6.64 -2.89 3.61
N LEU A 65 6.51 -3.28 2.35
CA LEU A 65 7.58 -3.60 1.42
C LEU A 65 7.49 -2.68 0.21
N VAL A 66 8.63 -2.12 -0.19
CA VAL A 66 8.74 -1.25 -1.36
C VAL A 66 9.79 -1.83 -2.30
N VAL A 67 9.37 -2.14 -3.53
CA VAL A 67 10.23 -2.76 -4.55
C VAL A 67 10.34 -1.81 -5.75
N PRO A 68 11.56 -1.50 -6.25
CA PRO A 68 11.70 -0.75 -7.47
C PRO A 68 11.17 -1.57 -8.66
N ILE A 69 10.45 -0.91 -9.57
CA ILE A 69 10.00 -1.55 -10.81
C ILE A 69 11.03 -1.26 -11.89
N GLU A 70 11.70 -2.30 -12.41
CA GLU A 70 12.70 -2.14 -13.48
C GLU A 70 12.06 -1.85 -14.84
N LYS A 71 10.97 -2.56 -15.15
CA LYS A 71 10.20 -2.41 -16.38
C LYS A 71 8.73 -2.68 -16.08
N MET A 72 7.87 -1.87 -16.67
CA MET A 72 6.42 -2.01 -16.67
C MET A 72 5.97 -1.93 -18.12
N LEU A 73 5.01 -2.77 -18.50
CA LEU A 73 4.37 -2.70 -19.80
C LEU A 73 2.92 -2.26 -19.56
N ASP A 74 2.53 -1.15 -20.17
CA ASP A 74 1.18 -0.59 -20.16
C ASP A 74 0.44 -0.89 -21.47
#